data_AF-A0A1U7T137-F1
#
_entry.id   AF-A0A1U7T137-F1
#
_cell.length_a   1.000
_cell.length_b   1.000
_cell.length_c   1.000
_cell.angle_alpha   90.00
_cell.angle_beta   90.00
_cell.angle_gamma   90.00
#
_symmetry.space_group_name_H-M   'P 1'
#
loop_
_entity.id
_entity.type
_entity.pdbx_description
1 polymer ?
#
loop_
_entity_poly.entity_id
_entity_poly.type
_entity_poly.pdbx_seq_one_letter_code
_entity_poly.pdbx_strand_id
1 'polypeptide(L)'
;MDTHLSAMAAPSLGLSSGPQTTLLLVSALLCLPGPWEAGAFPSVPLSSLFANAVLRAQHLHQLAADTYKEFDLELLRFSLLLIQSWLGPVQFLSRVFSNSLVFGTSDGVYEKLKDLEEGLQVLMQELEGSGPRVGPVLRQTYDKFDTNLSSDTALLKNYGLLSCFKKDLHKAETYLRVIKCRRVGEHGCAF
;
A
#
# COMPACT_ATOMS: atom_id res chain seq x y z
N MET A 1 34.73 -49.88 78.85
CA MET A 1 33.60 -50.28 78.00
C MET A 1 32.47 -49.29 78.25
N ASP A 2 32.72 -47.98 78.13
CA ASP A 2 32.86 -47.22 76.86
C ASP A 2 31.44 -46.98 76.30
N THR A 3 30.93 -45.77 76.04
CA THR A 3 31.54 -44.48 75.71
C THR A 3 30.49 -43.36 75.84
N HIS A 4 30.97 -42.14 76.08
CA HIS A 4 30.32 -40.83 76.01
C HIS A 4 29.35 -40.62 74.82
N LEU A 5 28.27 -39.87 75.01
CA LEU A 5 28.13 -38.52 74.43
C LEU A 5 26.97 -37.71 75.06
N SER A 6 27.30 -36.52 75.57
CA SER A 6 26.34 -35.49 75.97
C SER A 6 25.76 -34.79 74.72
N ALA A 7 24.47 -34.43 74.78
CA ALA A 7 23.90 -33.41 73.90
C ALA A 7 23.24 -32.33 74.77
N MET A 8 23.78 -31.11 74.64
CA MET A 8 23.29 -29.87 75.26
C MET A 8 21.86 -29.56 74.84
N ALA A 9 21.01 -29.25 75.82
CA ALA A 9 19.76 -28.54 75.57
C ALA A 9 20.07 -27.12 75.07
N ALA A 10 19.58 -26.79 73.88
CA ALA A 10 19.68 -25.45 73.31
C ALA A 10 18.77 -24.46 74.08
N PRO A 11 19.19 -23.20 74.30
CA PRO A 11 18.31 -22.19 74.87
C PRO A 11 17.26 -21.77 73.85
N SER A 12 16.04 -21.61 74.35
CA SER A 12 14.88 -21.05 73.67
C SER A 12 15.13 -19.62 73.21
N LEU A 13 15.22 -19.41 71.89
CA LEU A 13 15.17 -18.08 71.28
C LEU A 13 13.70 -17.64 71.20
N GLY A 14 13.25 -16.92 72.23
CA GLY A 14 12.00 -16.19 72.21
C GLY A 14 12.04 -15.08 71.17
N LEU A 15 11.42 -15.31 70.01
CA LEU A 15 11.27 -14.30 68.97
C LEU A 15 10.14 -13.35 69.35
N SER A 16 10.47 -12.28 70.09
CA SER A 16 9.58 -11.15 70.32
C SER A 16 9.21 -10.53 68.97
N SER A 17 7.97 -10.73 68.53
CA SER A 17 7.38 -10.08 67.36
C SER A 17 7.21 -8.58 67.66
N GLY A 18 8.24 -7.81 67.33
CA GLY A 18 8.19 -6.35 67.33
C GLY A 18 8.26 -5.84 65.88
N PRO A 19 7.65 -4.69 65.54
CA PRO A 19 7.67 -4.11 64.19
C PRO A 19 9.09 -3.80 63.68
N GLN A 20 10.09 -3.76 64.57
CA GLN A 20 11.50 -3.55 64.21
C GLN A 20 12.17 -4.80 63.61
N THR A 21 11.81 -6.02 64.03
CA THR A 21 12.40 -7.26 63.47
C THR A 21 11.85 -7.56 62.08
N THR A 22 10.61 -7.17 61.79
CA THR A 22 10.02 -7.22 60.45
C THR A 22 10.68 -6.20 59.51
N LEU A 23 11.00 -5.00 60.00
CA LEU A 23 11.67 -3.96 59.21
C LEU A 23 13.09 -4.37 58.81
N LEU A 24 13.84 -5.00 59.73
CA LEU A 24 15.21 -5.46 59.48
C LEU A 24 15.25 -6.59 58.45
N LEU A 25 14.28 -7.50 58.48
CA LEU A 25 14.13 -8.55 57.47
C LEU A 25 13.77 -7.98 56.09
N VAL A 26 12.88 -6.98 56.04
CA VAL A 26 12.52 -6.29 54.78
C VAL A 26 13.72 -5.50 54.22
N SER A 27 14.50 -4.82 55.06
CA SER A 27 15.72 -4.15 54.62
C SER A 27 16.79 -5.14 54.15
N ALA A 28 16.93 -6.29 54.80
CA ALA A 28 17.85 -7.33 54.36
C ALA A 28 17.41 -7.97 53.03
N LEU A 29 16.11 -8.16 52.82
CA LEU A 29 15.53 -8.66 51.56
C LEU A 29 15.61 -7.63 50.42
N LEU A 30 15.48 -6.33 50.70
CA LEU A 30 15.72 -5.26 49.72
C LEU A 30 17.21 -5.05 49.42
N CYS A 31 18.10 -5.42 50.34
CA CYS A 31 19.55 -5.36 50.19
C CYS A 31 20.18 -6.65 49.67
N LEU A 32 19.40 -7.68 49.30
CA LEU A 32 19.93 -8.73 48.45
C LEU A 32 20.34 -8.06 47.12
N PRO A 33 21.62 -8.10 46.73
CA PRO A 33 21.98 -7.72 45.38
C PRO A 33 21.26 -8.70 44.46
N GLY A 34 20.20 -8.23 43.80
CA GLY A 34 19.61 -8.98 42.69
C GLY A 34 20.73 -9.30 41.69
N PRO A 35 20.64 -10.41 40.95
CA PRO A 35 21.66 -10.83 39.99
C PRO A 35 21.66 -9.94 38.72
N TRP A 36 21.51 -8.62 38.87
CA TRP A 36 22.11 -7.71 37.92
C TRP A 36 23.59 -7.64 38.29
N GLU A 37 24.32 -8.66 37.85
CA GLU A 37 25.75 -8.48 37.60
C GLU A 37 25.89 -7.15 36.85
N ALA A 38 26.85 -6.34 37.28
CA ALA A 38 27.29 -5.15 36.57
C ALA A 38 27.91 -5.53 35.21
N GLY A 39 27.13 -6.14 34.33
CA GLY A 39 27.27 -5.94 32.92
C GLY A 39 26.82 -4.51 32.68
N ALA A 40 27.78 -3.59 32.56
CA ALA A 40 27.50 -2.32 31.90
C ALA A 40 26.69 -2.67 30.65
N PHE A 41 25.42 -2.26 30.60
CA PHE A 41 24.67 -2.30 29.34
C PHE A 41 25.62 -1.70 28.31
N PRO A 42 26.00 -2.44 27.24
CA PRO A 42 26.93 -1.89 26.28
C PRO A 42 26.28 -0.61 25.77
N SER A 43 26.89 0.53 26.10
CA SER A 43 26.37 1.82 25.69
C SER A 43 26.45 1.81 24.17
N VAL A 44 25.31 1.59 23.52
CA VAL A 44 25.25 1.52 22.06
C VAL A 44 25.77 2.86 21.56
N PRO A 45 26.84 2.88 20.74
CA PRO A 45 27.40 4.13 20.25
C PRO A 45 26.34 4.93 19.51
N LEU A 46 26.36 6.25 19.69
CA LEU A 46 25.43 7.17 19.01
C LEU A 46 25.47 6.98 17.48
N SER A 47 26.65 6.70 16.92
CA SER A 47 26.82 6.37 15.50
C SER A 47 26.03 5.13 15.05
N SER A 48 26.00 4.08 15.88
CA SER A 48 25.22 2.87 15.61
C SER A 48 23.71 3.14 15.69
N LEU A 49 23.26 4.01 16.60
CA LEU A 49 21.86 4.43 16.67
C LEU A 49 21.45 5.20 15.40
N PHE A 50 22.26 6.15 14.95
CA PHE A 50 22.02 6.89 13.71
C PHE A 50 22.02 5.98 12.48
N ALA A 51 23.00 5.07 12.35
CA ALA A 51 23.06 4.13 11.25
C ALA A 51 21.80 3.25 11.20
N ASN A 52 21.34 2.74 12.36
CA ASN A 52 20.10 1.97 12.46
C ASN A 52 18.87 2.80 12.07
N ALA A 53 18.79 4.06 12.51
CA ALA A 53 17.69 4.95 12.17
C ALA A 53 17.65 5.25 10.65
N VAL A 54 18.79 5.57 10.04
CA VAL A 54 18.91 5.81 8.59
C VAL A 54 18.55 4.57 7.79
N LEU A 55 19.06 3.39 8.17
CA LEU A 55 18.73 2.12 7.51
C LEU A 55 17.22 1.82 7.56
N ARG A 56 16.58 2.07 8.71
CA ARG A 56 15.13 1.90 8.85
C ARG A 56 14.36 2.89 7.99
N ALA A 57 14.78 4.15 7.96
CA ALA A 57 14.16 5.15 7.10
C ALA A 57 14.31 4.80 5.60
N GLN A 58 15.48 4.33 5.18
CA GLN A 58 15.74 3.86 3.82
C GLN A 58 14.87 2.65 3.47
N HIS A 59 14.74 1.68 4.38
CA HIS A 59 13.88 0.51 4.16
C HIS A 59 12.40 0.92 4.04
N LEU A 60 11.92 1.82 4.90
CA LEU A 60 10.56 2.35 4.82
C LEU A 60 10.32 3.11 3.52
N HIS A 61 11.29 3.91 3.09
CA HIS A 61 11.23 4.61 1.80
C HIS A 61 11.14 3.62 0.64
N GLN A 62 11.96 2.57 0.64
CA GLN A 62 11.94 1.54 -0.40
C GLN A 62 10.59 0.80 -0.43
N LEU A 63 10.09 0.37 0.74
CA LEU A 63 8.80 -0.30 0.85
C LEU A 63 7.66 0.58 0.32
N ALA A 64 7.68 1.87 0.65
CA ALA A 64 6.71 2.83 0.12
C ALA A 64 6.84 2.98 -1.40
N ALA A 65 8.06 3.10 -1.93
CA ALA A 65 8.30 3.20 -3.37
C ALA A 65 7.83 1.95 -4.14
N ASP A 66 8.12 0.76 -3.63
CA ASP A 66 7.69 -0.51 -4.22
C ASP A 66 6.15 -0.64 -4.19
N THR A 67 5.53 -0.23 -3.08
CA THR A 67 4.07 -0.21 -2.93
C THR A 67 3.43 0.74 -3.94
N TYR A 68 3.95 1.97 -4.10
CA TYR A 68 3.46 2.90 -5.11
C TYR A 68 3.63 2.37 -6.54
N LYS A 69 4.74 1.68 -6.81
CA LYS A 69 5.01 1.10 -8.13
C LYS A 69 3.92 0.12 -8.54
N GLU A 70 3.48 -0.75 -7.63
CA GLU A 70 2.39 -1.71 -7.86
C GLU A 70 1.06 -1.00 -8.13
N PHE A 71 0.73 0.01 -7.32
CA PHE A 71 -0.49 0.79 -7.52
C PHE A 71 -0.52 1.53 -8.87
N ASP A 72 0.62 2.05 -9.31
CA ASP A 72 0.72 2.75 -10.61
C ASP A 72 0.48 1.80 -11.79
N LEU A 73 0.97 0.56 -11.70
CA LEU A 73 0.72 -0.48 -12.72
C LEU A 73 -0.76 -0.84 -12.79
N GLU A 74 -1.41 -1.01 -11.64
CA GLU A 74 -2.85 -1.28 -11.59
C GLU A 74 -3.68 -0.12 -12.16
N LEU A 75 -3.36 1.13 -11.81
CA LEU A 75 -4.02 2.31 -12.38
C LEU A 75 -3.86 2.38 -13.90
N LEU A 76 -2.68 2.02 -14.41
CA LEU A 76 -2.41 1.98 -15.84
C LEU A 76 -3.22 0.88 -16.53
N ARG A 77 -3.29 -0.30 -15.91
CA ARG A 77 -4.10 -1.44 -16.34
C ARG A 77 -5.58 -1.09 -16.40
N PHE A 78 -6.12 -0.44 -15.37
CA PHE A 78 -7.49 0.07 -15.37
C PHE A 78 -7.74 1.06 -16.50
N SER A 79 -6.80 1.98 -16.73
CA SER A 79 -6.90 2.95 -17.80
C SER A 79 -6.97 2.27 -19.16
N LEU A 80 -6.10 1.28 -19.41
CA LEU A 80 -6.11 0.49 -20.64
C LEU A 80 -7.43 -0.26 -20.84
N LEU A 81 -7.97 -0.90 -19.80
CA LEU A 81 -9.26 -1.59 -19.85
C LEU A 81 -10.42 -0.64 -20.21
N LEU A 82 -10.44 0.56 -19.63
CA LEU A 82 -11.45 1.58 -19.98
C LEU A 82 -11.33 1.95 -21.46
N ILE A 83 -10.14 2.27 -21.96
CA ILE A 83 -9.93 2.61 -23.37
C ILE A 83 -10.38 1.48 -24.30
N GLN A 84 -9.97 0.24 -24.01
CA GLN A 84 -10.35 -0.95 -24.80
C GLN A 84 -11.86 -1.20 -24.83
N SER A 85 -12.54 -0.97 -23.70
CA SER A 85 -14.00 -1.14 -23.60
C SER A 85 -14.78 -0.19 -24.50
N TRP A 86 -14.20 0.98 -24.82
CA TRP A 86 -14.82 2.04 -25.60
C TRP A 86 -14.55 1.96 -27.11
N LEU A 87 -13.57 1.19 -27.56
CA LEU A 87 -13.26 1.05 -29.00
C LEU A 87 -14.47 0.59 -29.82
N GLY A 88 -15.18 -0.45 -29.36
CA GLY A 88 -16.39 -0.96 -30.02
C GLY A 88 -17.56 0.03 -30.01
N PRO A 89 -17.97 0.52 -28.82
CA PRO A 89 -19.03 1.53 -28.70
C PRO A 89 -18.76 2.81 -29.48
N VAL A 90 -17.53 3.32 -29.51
CA VAL A 90 -17.15 4.52 -30.29
C VAL A 90 -17.23 4.24 -31.79
N GLN A 91 -16.81 3.07 -32.24
CA GLN A 91 -16.95 2.67 -33.65
C GLN A 91 -18.43 2.53 -34.07
N PHE A 92 -19.32 2.16 -33.15
CA PHE A 92 -20.76 2.17 -33.39
C PHE A 92 -21.33 3.58 -33.41
N LEU A 93 -21.00 4.40 -32.40
CA LEU A 93 -21.45 5.78 -32.26
C LEU A 93 -21.05 6.63 -33.47
N SER A 94 -19.83 6.46 -34.00
CA SER A 94 -19.37 7.19 -35.18
C SER A 94 -20.22 6.91 -36.42
N ARG A 95 -20.73 5.67 -36.56
CA ARG A 95 -21.66 5.31 -37.65
C ARG A 95 -23.01 5.96 -37.46
N VAL A 96 -23.56 5.92 -36.25
CA VAL A 96 -24.91 6.46 -35.95
C VAL A 96 -24.96 7.99 -36.02
N PHE A 97 -23.90 8.68 -35.61
CA PHE A 97 -23.86 10.15 -35.55
C PHE A 97 -23.18 10.83 -36.74
N SER A 98 -22.75 10.05 -37.74
CA SER A 98 -22.13 10.55 -38.98
C SER A 98 -22.94 11.66 -39.69
N ASN A 99 -24.25 11.72 -39.47
CA ASN A 99 -25.16 12.70 -40.06
C ASN A 99 -25.64 13.81 -39.10
N SER A 100 -25.15 13.86 -37.85
CA SER A 100 -25.58 14.86 -36.86
C SER A 100 -24.46 15.85 -36.55
N LEU A 101 -24.77 17.15 -36.64
CA LEU A 101 -23.88 18.26 -36.23
C LEU A 101 -23.45 18.18 -34.75
N VAL A 102 -24.13 17.35 -33.93
CA VAL A 102 -23.81 17.14 -32.50
C VAL A 102 -22.50 16.36 -32.31
N PHE A 103 -22.10 15.58 -33.32
CA PHE A 103 -20.78 14.94 -33.41
C PHE A 103 -19.98 15.52 -34.60
N GLY A 104 -20.20 16.80 -34.90
CA GLY A 104 -19.72 17.48 -36.10
C GLY A 104 -18.25 17.90 -36.10
N THR A 105 -17.46 17.54 -35.09
CA THR A 105 -16.01 17.81 -35.09
C THR A 105 -15.27 16.71 -34.34
N SER A 106 -14.78 15.71 -35.06
CA SER A 106 -13.54 15.04 -34.68
C SER A 106 -13.05 14.26 -35.87
N ASP A 107 -11.91 14.65 -36.44
CA ASP A 107 -11.11 13.61 -37.09
C ASP A 107 -10.83 12.53 -36.03
N GLY A 108 -11.13 11.28 -36.41
CA GLY A 108 -10.85 10.04 -35.69
C GLY A 108 -10.86 10.02 -34.17
N VAL A 109 -12.01 10.17 -33.47
CA VAL A 109 -12.09 9.80 -32.03
C VAL A 109 -11.64 8.36 -31.79
N TYR A 110 -12.05 7.46 -32.69
CA TYR A 110 -11.63 6.06 -32.67
C TYR A 110 -10.10 5.96 -32.81
N GLU A 111 -9.50 6.67 -33.77
CA GLU A 111 -8.05 6.67 -33.98
C GLU A 111 -7.32 7.23 -32.76
N LYS A 112 -7.79 8.33 -32.16
CA LYS A 112 -7.18 8.88 -30.93
C LYS A 112 -7.28 7.91 -29.75
N LEU A 113 -8.38 7.17 -29.63
CA LEU A 113 -8.51 6.11 -28.64
C LEU A 113 -7.54 4.96 -28.92
N LYS A 114 -7.33 4.63 -30.20
CA LYS A 114 -6.42 3.58 -30.63
C LYS A 114 -4.97 3.96 -30.36
N ASP A 115 -4.56 5.17 -30.73
CA ASP A 115 -3.25 5.74 -30.43
C ASP A 115 -2.99 5.73 -28.91
N LEU A 116 -4.00 6.08 -28.11
CA LEU A 116 -3.90 6.03 -26.65
C LEU A 116 -3.75 4.59 -26.15
N GLU A 117 -4.52 3.62 -26.67
CA GLU A 117 -4.37 2.20 -26.32
C GLU A 117 -2.92 1.73 -26.53
N GLU A 118 -2.35 2.04 -27.69
CA GLU A 118 -0.98 1.68 -28.05
C GLU A 118 0.04 2.35 -27.11
N GLY A 119 -0.12 3.65 -26.84
CA GLY A 119 0.73 4.38 -25.89
C GLY A 119 0.67 3.80 -24.47
N LEU A 120 -0.51 3.40 -24.00
CA LEU A 120 -0.66 2.76 -22.68
C LEU A 120 -0.04 1.37 -22.63
N GLN A 121 -0.10 0.59 -23.71
CA GLN A 121 0.56 -0.71 -23.80
C GLN A 121 2.09 -0.58 -23.74
N VAL A 122 2.66 0.39 -24.45
CA VAL A 122 4.10 0.70 -24.38
C VAL A 122 4.49 1.14 -22.97
N LEU A 123 3.70 2.04 -22.36
CA LEU A 123 3.96 2.50 -20.99
C LEU A 123 3.89 1.35 -19.97
N MET A 124 2.98 0.41 -20.15
CA MET A 124 2.83 -0.76 -19.27
C MET A 124 4.08 -1.65 -19.34
N GLN A 125 4.58 -1.91 -20.55
CA GLN A 125 5.83 -2.67 -20.73
C GLN A 125 7.04 -1.98 -20.09
N GLU A 126 7.14 -0.66 -20.20
CA GLU A 126 8.22 0.12 -19.59
C GLU A 126 8.20 0.07 -18.05
N LEU A 127 7.01 0.20 -17.46
CA LEU A 127 6.84 0.19 -16.01
C LEU A 127 7.03 -1.22 -15.40
N GLU A 128 6.60 -2.26 -16.12
CA GLU A 128 6.79 -3.68 -15.76
C GLU A 128 8.27 -4.09 -15.89
N GLY A 129 8.96 -3.66 -16.95
CA GLY A 129 10.38 -3.96 -17.18
C GLY A 129 11.34 -3.41 -16.12
N SER A 130 10.88 -2.43 -15.34
CA SER A 130 11.65 -1.78 -14.28
C SER A 130 11.49 -2.43 -12.89
N GLY A 131 10.93 -3.64 -12.73
CA GLY A 131 10.72 -4.25 -11.40
C GLY A 131 10.62 -5.78 -11.34
N PRO A 132 10.59 -6.37 -10.12
CA PRO A 132 10.47 -7.81 -9.94
C PRO A 132 9.11 -8.30 -10.45
N ARG A 133 9.10 -9.48 -11.09
CA ARG A 133 7.91 -10.05 -11.73
C ARG A 133 6.74 -10.17 -10.75
N VAL A 134 5.68 -9.42 -11.04
CA VAL A 134 4.38 -9.49 -10.34
C VAL A 134 3.77 -10.87 -10.57
N GLY A 135 3.20 -11.44 -9.50
CA GLY A 135 2.45 -12.70 -9.52
C GLY A 135 1.17 -12.59 -10.37
N PRO A 136 0.25 -13.57 -10.33
CA PRO A 136 -0.91 -13.60 -11.21
C PRO A 136 -1.81 -12.37 -10.99
N VAL A 137 -1.59 -11.40 -11.88
CA VAL A 137 -2.46 -10.34 -12.37
C VAL A 137 -3.92 -10.58 -12.01
N LEU A 138 -4.51 -9.62 -11.29
CA LEU A 138 -5.96 -9.54 -11.11
C LEU A 138 -6.61 -9.40 -12.49
N ARG A 139 -7.21 -10.51 -12.94
CA ARG A 139 -7.93 -10.59 -14.20
C ARG A 139 -9.29 -9.91 -14.02
N GLN A 140 -9.27 -8.59 -13.85
CA GLN A 140 -10.48 -7.78 -13.90
C GLN A 140 -10.94 -7.68 -15.34
N THR A 141 -11.96 -8.47 -15.67
CA THR A 141 -12.76 -8.29 -16.87
C THR A 141 -13.71 -7.13 -16.62
N TYR A 142 -13.39 -5.96 -17.18
CA TYR A 142 -14.38 -4.92 -17.38
C TYR A 142 -15.39 -5.42 -18.42
N ASP A 143 -16.67 -5.39 -18.07
CA ASP A 143 -17.72 -5.99 -18.91
C ASP A 143 -17.91 -5.14 -20.17
N LYS A 144 -17.99 -5.80 -21.32
CA LYS A 144 -18.07 -5.12 -22.62
C LYS A 144 -19.52 -4.68 -22.86
N PHE A 145 -19.72 -3.42 -23.24
CA PHE A 145 -21.07 -2.93 -23.54
C PHE A 145 -21.68 -3.66 -24.76
N ASP A 146 -22.73 -4.46 -24.54
CA ASP A 146 -23.47 -5.13 -25.59
C ASP A 146 -24.29 -4.14 -26.42
N THR A 147 -24.02 -4.11 -27.72
CA THR A 147 -24.58 -3.15 -28.68
C THR A 147 -25.85 -3.71 -29.33
N ASN A 148 -26.88 -4.02 -28.55
CA ASN A 148 -28.19 -4.43 -29.11
C ASN A 148 -29.17 -3.24 -29.10
N LEU A 149 -29.17 -2.45 -30.19
CA LEU A 149 -30.00 -1.24 -30.33
C LEU A 149 -31.24 -1.51 -31.19
N SER A 150 -32.39 -1.68 -30.53
CA SER A 150 -33.72 -1.52 -31.14
C SER A 150 -34.12 -0.03 -31.21
N SER A 151 -34.77 0.38 -32.30
CA SER A 151 -34.68 1.71 -32.93
C SER A 151 -35.29 2.90 -32.19
N ASP A 152 -36.36 2.74 -31.40
CA ASP A 152 -37.19 3.90 -31.02
C ASP A 152 -36.80 4.56 -29.67
N THR A 153 -35.86 3.96 -28.93
CA THR A 153 -35.23 4.56 -27.73
C THR A 153 -33.77 4.96 -27.96
N ALA A 154 -33.32 4.96 -29.21
CA ALA A 154 -31.92 5.04 -29.58
C ALA A 154 -31.27 6.38 -29.20
N LEU A 155 -31.94 7.53 -29.38
CA LEU A 155 -31.34 8.83 -29.08
C LEU A 155 -30.98 9.00 -27.60
N LEU A 156 -31.92 8.73 -26.68
CA LEU A 156 -31.67 8.88 -25.24
C LEU A 156 -30.60 7.88 -24.75
N LYS A 157 -30.61 6.65 -25.28
CA LYS A 157 -29.56 5.64 -25.04
C LYS A 157 -28.20 6.08 -25.58
N ASN A 158 -28.16 6.73 -26.74
CA ASN A 158 -26.93 7.25 -27.32
C ASN A 158 -26.37 8.42 -26.52
N TYR A 159 -27.22 9.33 -26.00
CA TYR A 159 -26.79 10.40 -25.09
C TYR A 159 -26.26 9.85 -23.75
N GLY A 160 -26.92 8.83 -23.19
CA GLY A 160 -26.44 8.13 -22.00
C GLY A 160 -25.07 7.49 -22.22
N LEU A 161 -24.87 6.85 -23.37
CA LEU A 161 -23.60 6.24 -23.76
C LEU A 161 -22.48 7.28 -23.92
N LEU A 162 -22.77 8.44 -24.54
CA LEU A 162 -21.81 9.56 -24.63
C LEU A 162 -21.45 10.14 -23.25
N SER A 163 -22.41 10.20 -22.32
CA SER A 163 -22.13 10.63 -20.94
C SER A 163 -21.21 9.65 -20.21
N CYS A 164 -21.43 8.34 -20.38
CA CYS A 164 -20.54 7.31 -19.86
C CYS A 164 -19.14 7.42 -20.47
N PHE A 165 -19.05 7.59 -21.80
CA PHE A 165 -17.79 7.79 -22.50
C PHE A 165 -17.01 8.97 -21.91
N LYS A 166 -17.65 10.14 -21.75
CA LYS A 166 -17.02 11.31 -21.14
C LYS A 166 -16.50 11.01 -19.72
N LYS A 167 -17.31 10.35 -18.89
CA LYS A 167 -16.96 10.04 -17.50
C LYS A 167 -15.78 9.08 -17.42
N ASP A 168 -15.77 8.05 -18.24
CA ASP A 168 -14.74 7.01 -18.22
C ASP A 168 -13.42 7.54 -18.78
N LEU A 169 -13.46 8.40 -19.82
CA LEU A 169 -12.26 9.06 -20.33
C LEU A 169 -11.68 10.04 -19.31
N HIS A 170 -12.52 10.80 -18.60
CA HIS A 170 -12.06 11.65 -17.51
C HIS A 170 -11.41 10.85 -16.36
N LYS A 171 -11.95 9.66 -16.08
CA LYS A 171 -11.39 8.73 -15.09
C LYS A 171 -10.00 8.22 -15.53
N ALA A 172 -9.86 7.77 -16.78
CA ALA A 172 -8.57 7.35 -17.34
C ALA A 172 -7.55 8.50 -17.31
N GLU A 173 -7.95 9.70 -17.75
CA GLU A 173 -7.11 10.91 -17.70
C GLU A 173 -6.61 11.21 -16.28
N THR A 174 -7.50 11.11 -15.28
CA THR A 174 -7.15 11.31 -13.87
C THR A 174 -6.12 10.27 -13.38
N TYR A 175 -6.30 9.00 -13.73
CA TYR A 175 -5.36 7.93 -13.38
C TYR A 175 -3.98 8.16 -14.00
N LEU A 176 -3.93 8.53 -15.28
CA LEU A 176 -2.66 8.85 -15.96
C LEU A 176 -1.96 10.06 -15.35
N ARG A 177 -2.71 11.10 -14.93
CA ARG A 177 -2.15 12.24 -14.19
C ARG A 177 -1.52 11.79 -12.87
N VAL A 178 -2.20 10.96 -12.09
CA VAL A 178 -1.68 10.44 -10.82
C VAL A 178 -0.36 9.70 -11.04
N ILE A 179 -0.31 8.81 -12.03
CA ILE A 179 0.91 8.05 -12.36
C ILE A 179 2.03 9.00 -12.79
N LYS A 180 1.74 9.93 -13.72
CA LYS A 180 2.71 10.94 -14.19
C LYS A 180 3.29 11.74 -13.02
N CYS A 181 2.43 12.24 -12.14
CA CYS A 181 2.81 13.01 -10.97
C CYS A 181 3.77 12.26 -10.04
N ARG A 182 3.49 10.99 -9.79
CA ARG A 182 4.32 10.15 -8.91
C ARG A 182 5.67 9.79 -9.52
N ARG A 183 5.73 9.59 -10.84
CA ARG A 183 6.93 9.08 -11.53
C ARG A 183 7.86 10.17 -12.09
N VAL A 184 7.30 11.28 -12.57
CA VAL A 184 8.05 12.35 -13.28
C VAL A 184 8.40 13.52 -12.35
N GLY A 185 7.82 13.58 -11.15
CA GLY A 185 8.19 14.59 -10.15
C GLY A 185 7.87 16.02 -10.58
N GLU A 186 6.80 16.24 -11.36
CA GLU A 186 6.36 17.59 -11.71
C GLU A 186 5.83 18.33 -10.47
N HIS A 187 6.46 19.46 -10.13
CA HIS A 187 6.02 20.36 -9.07
C HIS A 187 4.75 21.10 -9.53
N GLY A 188 3.58 20.47 -9.41
CA GLY A 188 2.33 21.09 -9.88
C GLY A 188 1.09 20.22 -9.85
N CYS A 189 1.10 19.10 -9.11
CA CYS A 189 -0.04 18.19 -9.06
C CYS A 189 -1.13 18.74 -8.12
N ALA A 190 -1.98 19.64 -8.64
CA ALA A 190 -3.25 19.99 -8.03
C ALA A 190 -4.30 18.95 -8.49
N PHE A 191 -4.91 18.25 -7.53
CA PHE A 191 -5.96 17.24 -7.75
C PHE A 191 -7.35 17.85 -7.63
#